data_AF-A0A960U4S1-F1
#
_entry.id   AF-A0A960U4S1-F1
#
_cell.length_a   1.000
_cell.length_b   1.000
_cell.length_c   1.000
_cell.angle_alpha   90.00
_cell.angle_beta   90.00
_cell.angle_gamma   90.00
#
_symmetry.space_group_name_H-M   'P 1'
#
loop_
_entity.id
_entity.type
_entity.pdbx_description
1 polymer ?
#
loop_
_entity_poly.entity_id
_entity_poly.type
_entity_poly.pdbx_seq_one_letter_code
_entity_poly.pdbx_strand_id
1 'polypeptide(L)'
;MPVSKQQSTSSHTAERVAAFIFGVVFVLILLFVVIFLKEPTEFQKNIITIVLALAGAGIGAMLPGSLNVNASGIVKAGGAIAVFVIIYFFSPASLVIPQKTDTRENVPTIKETGKPQIEEKTNEPISKERYNELVTEFYKLTSKFNEIDTSPALSLDVKNKSKALLEEIQKLDTEKEGYGIRIEKSYIITSLYYMLASLQEESKERKILASQCIQYSKDNLLQIQKLQDLAKNGDENSKKVYQWLLEENIKERSIYFYALSLAIQKLAGENIEIKDIQKQMEKIPSENRDLYNLDSHPLLVAALQTKEKVPPLPEVPEETKTNTKEPGEEQKQ
;
A
#
# COMPACT_ATOMS: atom_id res chain seq x y z
N MET A 1 11.63 -70.17 -30.73
CA MET A 1 12.91 -69.63 -30.21
C MET A 1 12.58 -68.48 -29.26
N PRO A 2 12.86 -68.57 -27.96
CA PRO A 2 12.59 -67.48 -27.03
C PRO A 2 13.77 -66.51 -26.96
N VAL A 3 13.48 -65.21 -27.08
CA VAL A 3 14.43 -64.11 -26.89
C VAL A 3 14.45 -63.74 -25.40
N SER A 4 15.55 -64.02 -24.71
CA SER A 4 15.76 -63.65 -23.32
C SER A 4 16.18 -62.17 -23.22
N LYS A 5 15.31 -61.32 -22.66
CA LYS A 5 15.64 -59.94 -22.27
C LYS A 5 16.49 -59.97 -20.99
N GLN A 6 17.75 -59.52 -21.09
CA GLN A 6 18.55 -59.16 -19.91
C GLN A 6 18.08 -57.80 -19.37
N GLN A 7 17.62 -57.76 -18.12
CA GLN A 7 17.35 -56.53 -17.38
C GLN A 7 18.61 -56.11 -16.62
N SER A 8 19.08 -54.87 -16.83
CA SER A 8 20.22 -54.26 -16.14
C SER A 8 19.82 -53.70 -14.77
N THR A 9 20.37 -54.24 -13.69
CA THR A 9 19.96 -53.95 -12.29
C THR A 9 20.89 -53.00 -11.52
N SER A 10 21.61 -52.07 -12.16
CA SER A 10 22.68 -51.29 -11.49
C SER A 10 22.55 -49.75 -11.46
N SER A 11 21.47 -49.09 -11.89
CA SER A 11 21.41 -47.60 -11.91
C SER A 11 20.90 -46.93 -10.61
N HIS A 12 20.04 -47.60 -9.84
CA HIS A 12 19.32 -46.94 -8.73
C HIS A 12 20.20 -46.50 -7.55
N THR A 13 21.35 -47.15 -7.33
CA THR A 13 22.28 -46.77 -6.26
C THR A 13 23.05 -45.50 -6.63
N ALA A 14 23.46 -45.36 -7.89
CA ALA A 14 24.20 -44.19 -8.37
C ALA A 14 23.33 -42.93 -8.34
N GLU A 15 22.07 -43.04 -8.75
CA GLU A 15 21.09 -41.93 -8.71
C GLU A 15 20.89 -41.42 -7.27
N ARG A 16 20.72 -42.32 -6.31
CA ARG A 16 20.54 -41.96 -4.89
C ARG A 16 21.78 -41.28 -4.30
N VAL A 17 22.96 -41.80 -4.62
CA VAL A 17 24.23 -41.24 -4.14
C VAL A 17 24.49 -39.87 -4.75
N ALA A 18 24.26 -39.70 -6.06
CA ALA A 18 24.40 -38.40 -6.73
C ALA A 18 23.45 -37.35 -6.14
N ALA A 19 22.19 -37.74 -5.89
CA ALA A 19 21.20 -36.84 -5.33
C ALA A 19 21.56 -36.46 -3.88
N PHE A 20 22.06 -37.40 -3.06
CA PHE A 20 22.54 -37.12 -1.71
C PHE A 20 23.74 -36.16 -1.70
N ILE A 21 24.75 -36.40 -2.55
CA ILE A 21 25.93 -35.53 -2.68
C ILE A 21 25.51 -34.13 -3.11
N PHE A 22 24.60 -34.02 -4.08
CA PHE A 22 24.08 -32.74 -4.55
C PHE A 22 23.40 -31.96 -3.42
N GLY A 23 22.57 -32.62 -2.60
CA GLY A 23 21.93 -32.00 -1.44
C GLY A 23 22.93 -31.50 -0.40
N VAL A 24 23.93 -32.32 -0.04
CA VAL A 24 24.96 -31.94 0.95
C VAL A 24 25.79 -30.75 0.47
N VAL A 25 26.23 -30.75 -0.79
CA VAL A 25 26.99 -29.63 -1.37
C VAL A 25 26.17 -28.36 -1.36
N PHE A 26 24.88 -28.43 -1.71
CA PHE A 26 24.00 -27.28 -1.73
C PHE A 26 23.77 -26.66 -0.34
N VAL A 27 23.58 -27.50 0.68
CA VAL A 27 23.44 -27.05 2.08
C VAL A 27 24.72 -26.38 2.57
N LEU A 28 25.90 -26.90 2.21
CA LEU A 28 27.18 -26.27 2.55
C LEU A 28 27.37 -24.90 1.88
N ILE A 29 26.95 -24.75 0.62
CA ILE A 29 26.98 -23.46 -0.08
C ILE A 29 26.04 -22.45 0.61
N LEU A 30 24.82 -22.86 0.97
CA LEU A 30 23.89 -22.00 1.71
C LEU A 30 24.45 -21.56 3.06
N LEU A 31 25.04 -22.49 3.82
CA LEU A 31 25.66 -22.18 5.11
C LEU A 31 26.83 -21.19 4.95
N PHE A 32 27.63 -21.35 3.90
CA PHE A 32 28.69 -20.42 3.56
C PHE A 32 28.14 -19.01 3.27
N VAL A 33 27.11 -18.91 2.44
CA VAL A 33 26.47 -17.62 2.11
C VAL A 33 25.95 -16.90 3.37
N VAL A 34 25.31 -17.63 4.28
CA VAL A 34 24.77 -17.07 5.54
C VAL A 34 25.88 -16.56 6.47
N ILE A 35 27.01 -17.25 6.56
CA ILE A 35 28.12 -16.84 7.44
C ILE A 35 28.81 -15.57 6.92
N PHE A 36 28.90 -15.41 5.60
CA PHE A 36 29.63 -14.29 4.99
C PHE A 36 28.77 -13.04 4.72
N LEU A 37 27.43 -13.16 4.62
CA LEU A 37 26.52 -12.03 4.45
C LEU A 37 25.91 -11.59 5.78
N LYS A 38 26.62 -10.76 6.55
CA LYS A 38 26.14 -10.24 7.85
C LYS A 38 24.93 -9.31 7.73
N GLU A 39 24.71 -8.66 6.59
CA GLU A 39 23.59 -7.74 6.35
C GLU A 39 23.15 -7.83 4.87
N PRO A 40 22.30 -8.81 4.49
CA PRO A 40 21.89 -8.95 3.11
C PRO A 40 20.97 -7.78 2.69
N THR A 41 21.21 -7.23 1.50
CA THR A 41 20.30 -6.26 0.87
C THR A 41 18.94 -6.89 0.58
N GLU A 42 17.89 -6.10 0.35
CA GLU A 42 16.54 -6.64 0.07
C GLU A 42 16.51 -7.61 -1.11
N PHE A 43 17.23 -7.25 -2.19
CA PHE A 43 17.41 -8.13 -3.34
C PHE A 43 18.10 -9.46 -2.97
N GLN A 44 19.14 -9.41 -2.12
CA GLN A 44 19.83 -10.60 -1.66
C GLN A 44 18.93 -11.48 -0.78
N LYS A 45 18.08 -10.89 0.07
CA LYS A 45 17.09 -11.64 0.87
C LYS A 45 16.11 -12.41 -0.02
N ASN A 46 15.65 -11.79 -1.10
CA ASN A 46 14.77 -12.46 -2.07
C ASN A 46 15.47 -13.64 -2.75
N ILE A 47 16.70 -13.46 -3.21
CA ILE A 47 17.49 -14.54 -3.80
C ILE A 47 17.71 -15.67 -2.79
N ILE A 48 18.13 -15.34 -1.56
CA ILE A 48 18.36 -16.33 -0.49
C ILE A 48 17.08 -17.11 -0.20
N THR A 49 15.93 -16.44 -0.14
CA THR A 49 14.63 -17.10 0.10
C THR A 49 14.25 -18.05 -1.04
N ILE A 50 14.43 -17.63 -2.30
CA ILE A 50 14.17 -18.48 -3.47
C ILE A 50 15.09 -19.71 -3.46
N VAL A 51 16.39 -19.50 -3.22
CA VAL A 51 17.38 -20.59 -3.19
C VAL A 51 17.08 -21.56 -2.04
N LEU A 52 16.70 -21.05 -0.87
CA LEU A 52 16.31 -21.88 0.29
C LEU A 52 15.04 -22.69 0.01
N ALA A 53 14.03 -22.07 -0.61
CA ALA A 53 12.80 -22.77 -1.00
C ALA A 53 13.08 -23.88 -2.02
N LEU A 54 13.93 -23.62 -3.03
CA LEU A 54 14.35 -24.64 -4.00
C LEU A 54 15.13 -25.78 -3.34
N ALA A 55 15.99 -25.48 -2.37
CA ALA A 55 16.72 -26.50 -1.59
C ALA A 55 15.75 -27.42 -0.85
N GLY A 56 14.81 -26.83 -0.11
CA GLY A 56 13.81 -27.58 0.65
C GLY A 56 12.92 -28.42 -0.27
N ALA A 57 12.55 -27.89 -1.43
CA ALA A 57 11.82 -28.62 -2.46
C ALA A 57 12.58 -29.85 -2.96
N GLY A 58 13.90 -29.72 -3.18
CA GLY A 58 14.78 -30.83 -3.56
C GLY A 58 14.81 -31.94 -2.52
N ILE A 59 14.89 -31.59 -1.23
CA ILE A 59 14.79 -32.56 -0.13
C ILE A 59 13.39 -33.18 -0.10
N GLY A 60 12.34 -32.37 -0.27
CA GLY A 60 10.95 -32.82 -0.34
C GLY A 60 10.68 -33.79 -1.50
N ALA A 61 11.41 -33.66 -2.61
CA ALA A 61 11.33 -34.58 -3.75
C ALA A 61 11.91 -35.97 -3.44
N MET A 62 12.85 -36.06 -2.51
CA MET A 62 13.50 -37.31 -2.12
C MET A 62 12.70 -38.12 -1.10
N LEU A 63 11.74 -37.50 -0.42
CA LEU A 63 10.92 -38.19 0.56
C LEU A 63 9.98 -39.18 -0.17
N PRO A 64 10.10 -40.50 0.09
CA PRO A 64 9.24 -41.49 -0.53
C PRO A 64 7.82 -41.33 0.00
N GLY A 65 6.94 -40.79 -0.85
CA GLY A 65 5.54 -40.55 -0.55
C GLY A 65 5.05 -39.35 -1.34
N SER A 66 4.02 -39.53 -2.16
CA SER A 66 3.36 -38.38 -2.79
C SER A 66 2.64 -37.60 -1.69
N LEU A 67 3.26 -36.52 -1.19
CA LEU A 67 2.56 -35.50 -0.43
C LEU A 67 1.57 -34.85 -1.40
N ASN A 68 0.34 -35.38 -1.43
CA ASN A 68 -0.73 -34.86 -2.27
C ASN A 68 -1.39 -33.71 -1.50
N VAL A 69 -0.73 -32.56 -1.51
CA VAL A 69 -1.24 -31.37 -0.84
C VAL A 69 -2.17 -30.67 -1.82
N ASN A 70 -3.47 -30.73 -1.52
CA ASN A 70 -4.50 -30.05 -2.29
C ASN A 70 -4.75 -28.69 -1.65
N ALA A 71 -4.00 -27.68 -2.05
CA ALA A 71 -4.22 -26.31 -1.63
C ALA A 71 -5.39 -25.73 -2.43
N SER A 72 -6.53 -25.54 -1.77
CA SER A 72 -7.69 -24.78 -2.26
C SER A 72 -8.31 -25.23 -3.60
N GLY A 73 -8.08 -26.48 -4.02
CA GLY A 73 -8.74 -27.08 -5.19
C GLY A 73 -8.17 -26.68 -6.56
N ILE A 74 -7.18 -25.79 -6.63
CA ILE A 74 -6.66 -25.24 -7.90
C ILE A 74 -5.28 -25.82 -8.25
N VAL A 75 -4.48 -26.26 -7.27
CA VAL A 75 -3.12 -26.75 -7.52
C VAL A 75 -2.88 -28.12 -6.86
N LYS A 76 -2.78 -29.16 -7.67
CA LYS A 76 -2.21 -30.46 -7.26
C LYS A 76 -0.69 -30.36 -7.38
N ALA A 77 -0.04 -30.05 -6.27
CA ALA A 77 1.41 -30.02 -6.18
C ALA A 77 1.93 -31.41 -5.77
N GLY A 78 2.93 -31.94 -6.49
CA GLY A 78 3.72 -33.05 -5.96
C GLY A 78 4.49 -32.63 -4.70
N GLY A 79 4.97 -33.58 -3.91
CA GLY A 79 5.57 -33.31 -2.58
C GLY A 79 6.67 -32.23 -2.59
N ALA A 80 7.52 -32.21 -3.61
CA ALA A 80 8.55 -31.19 -3.79
C ALA A 80 7.98 -29.77 -3.96
N ILE A 81 6.93 -29.63 -4.78
CA ILE A 81 6.30 -28.33 -5.07
C ILE A 81 5.56 -27.84 -3.81
N ALA A 82 4.93 -28.73 -3.05
CA ALA A 82 4.29 -28.36 -1.80
C ALA A 82 5.30 -27.79 -0.78
N VAL A 83 6.46 -28.43 -0.64
CA VAL A 83 7.52 -27.95 0.25
C VAL A 83 8.11 -26.63 -0.24
N PHE A 84 8.29 -26.45 -1.56
CA PHE A 84 8.69 -25.16 -2.14
C PHE A 84 7.76 -24.02 -1.73
N VAL A 85 6.45 -24.20 -1.98
CA VAL A 85 5.43 -23.18 -1.72
C VAL A 85 5.37 -22.83 -0.24
N ILE A 86 5.42 -23.84 0.65
CA ILE A 86 5.42 -23.61 2.10
C ILE A 86 6.64 -22.77 2.50
N ILE A 87 7.85 -23.13 2.08
CA ILE A 87 9.05 -22.40 2.48
C ILE A 87 9.09 -20.99 1.87
N TYR A 88 8.69 -20.85 0.61
CA TYR A 88 8.71 -19.56 -0.09
C TYR A 88 7.74 -18.55 0.55
N PHE A 89 6.51 -18.97 0.87
CA PHE A 89 5.48 -18.07 1.41
C PHE A 89 5.51 -17.94 2.95
N PHE A 90 6.03 -18.94 3.68
CA PHE A 90 6.03 -18.95 5.15
C PHE A 90 7.44 -18.81 5.75
N SER A 91 8.41 -18.25 5.01
CA SER A 91 9.77 -18.07 5.51
C SER A 91 9.81 -17.14 6.75
N PRO A 92 10.30 -17.59 7.91
CA PRO A 92 10.33 -16.80 9.15
C PRO A 92 11.38 -15.67 9.15
N ALA A 93 12.16 -15.51 8.08
CA ALA A 93 13.25 -14.53 8.02
C ALA A 93 12.79 -13.06 8.15
N SER A 94 11.51 -12.78 7.93
CA SER A 94 10.89 -11.46 8.16
C SER A 94 10.52 -11.18 9.63
N LEU A 95 10.59 -12.19 10.52
CA LEU A 95 10.14 -12.06 11.91
C LEU A 95 11.26 -11.78 12.93
N VAL A 96 12.53 -11.78 12.52
CA VAL A 96 13.67 -11.63 13.44
C VAL A 96 14.60 -10.50 12.98
N ILE A 97 14.11 -9.27 13.03
CA ILE A 97 14.98 -8.09 13.09
C ILE A 97 14.74 -7.46 14.46
N PRO A 98 15.69 -7.55 15.40
CA PRO A 98 15.64 -6.75 16.62
C PRO A 98 15.61 -5.29 16.19
N GLN A 99 14.50 -4.60 16.47
CA GLN A 99 14.44 -3.15 16.28
C GLN A 99 15.57 -2.56 17.11
N LYS A 100 16.52 -1.91 16.44
CA LYS A 100 17.55 -1.12 17.11
C LYS A 100 16.83 0.02 17.82
N THR A 101 16.61 -0.15 19.12
CA THR A 101 16.06 0.89 19.99
C THR A 101 17.07 2.03 19.98
N ASP A 102 16.74 3.11 19.27
CA ASP A 102 17.49 4.36 19.33
C ASP A 102 17.32 4.95 20.73
N THR A 103 18.21 4.58 21.65
CA THR A 103 18.40 5.28 22.92
C THR A 103 19.00 6.64 22.60
N ARG A 104 18.15 7.63 22.28
CA ARG A 104 18.55 9.04 22.36
C ARG A 104 18.52 9.45 23.82
N GLU A 105 19.72 9.43 24.38
CA GLU A 105 20.10 9.99 25.67
C GLU A 105 19.62 11.45 25.81
N ASN A 106 19.07 11.73 26.98
CA ASN A 106 18.55 13.01 27.47
C ASN A 106 19.25 14.26 26.92
N VAL A 107 18.49 15.13 26.24
CA VAL A 107 18.80 16.55 26.13
C VAL A 107 18.16 17.26 27.33
N PRO A 108 18.91 17.98 28.18
CA PRO A 108 18.35 18.66 29.34
C PRO A 108 17.44 19.82 28.92
N THR A 109 16.16 19.70 29.28
CA THR A 109 15.12 20.73 29.17
C THR A 109 15.49 21.98 29.96
N ILE A 110 15.59 23.13 29.28
CA ILE A 110 15.70 24.44 29.92
C ILE A 110 14.34 24.78 30.55
N LYS A 111 14.34 25.05 31.86
CA LYS A 111 13.16 25.48 32.61
C LYS A 111 12.82 26.92 32.25
N GLU A 112 11.75 27.14 31.48
CA GLU A 112 11.08 28.44 31.40
C GLU A 112 10.05 28.56 32.53
N THR A 113 10.33 29.43 33.48
CA THR A 113 9.43 29.78 34.58
C THR A 113 8.48 30.91 34.18
N GLY A 114 7.17 30.65 34.28
CA GLY A 114 6.18 31.67 34.63
C GLY A 114 5.18 32.08 33.54
N LYS A 115 4.11 31.30 33.36
CA LYS A 115 2.80 31.77 32.87
C LYS A 115 1.66 30.92 33.44
N PRO A 116 0.44 31.47 33.60
CA PRO A 116 -0.64 30.87 34.37
C PRO A 116 -1.21 29.62 33.68
N GLN A 117 -1.46 28.59 34.49
CA GLN A 117 -1.98 27.28 34.07
C GLN A 117 -3.44 27.40 33.64
N ILE A 118 -3.65 27.44 32.33
CA ILE A 118 -4.85 26.86 31.72
C ILE A 118 -4.55 25.36 31.68
N GLU A 119 -5.44 24.52 32.23
CA GLU A 119 -5.39 23.06 32.05
C GLU A 119 -5.58 22.74 30.56
N GLU A 120 -4.51 22.90 29.80
CA GLU A 120 -4.34 22.33 28.48
C GLU A 120 -4.38 20.82 28.70
N LYS A 121 -5.52 20.20 28.33
CA LYS A 121 -5.60 18.74 28.12
C LYS A 121 -4.42 18.39 27.25
N THR A 122 -3.37 17.91 27.91
CA THR A 122 -2.09 17.66 27.30
C THR A 122 -2.36 16.45 26.42
N ASN A 123 -2.56 16.69 25.13
CA ASN A 123 -2.59 15.63 24.14
C ASN A 123 -1.27 14.91 24.32
N GLU A 124 -1.28 13.78 25.01
CA GLU A 124 -0.10 12.94 25.12
C GLU A 124 0.40 12.71 23.69
N PRO A 125 1.70 12.94 23.42
CA PRO A 125 2.25 12.66 22.11
C PRO A 125 1.85 11.23 21.76
N ILE A 126 1.12 11.08 20.64
CA ILE A 126 0.64 9.78 20.20
C ILE A 126 1.81 8.83 20.22
N SER A 127 1.64 7.72 20.92
CA SER A 127 2.68 6.70 20.97
C SER A 127 2.97 6.26 19.54
N LYS A 128 4.26 6.18 19.21
CA LYS A 128 4.72 5.72 17.89
C LYS A 128 4.08 4.37 17.52
N GLU A 129 3.79 3.57 18.54
CA GLU A 129 3.04 2.32 18.48
C GLU A 129 1.65 2.51 17.87
N ARG A 130 0.84 3.48 18.33
CA ARG A 130 -0.51 3.70 17.80
C ARG A 130 -0.48 4.17 16.34
N TYR A 131 0.48 5.02 15.98
CA TYR A 131 0.64 5.42 14.57
C TYR A 131 0.96 4.20 13.69
N ASN A 132 1.87 3.33 14.10
CA ASN A 132 2.22 2.11 13.36
C ASN A 132 1.04 1.13 13.22
N GLU A 133 0.18 1.03 14.24
CA GLU A 133 -1.06 0.24 14.16
C GLU A 133 -1.99 0.78 13.06
N LEU A 134 -2.22 2.10 13.04
CA LEU A 134 -3.07 2.75 12.04
C LEU A 134 -2.51 2.59 10.62
N VAL A 135 -1.19 2.70 10.46
CA VAL A 135 -0.49 2.43 9.19
C VAL A 135 -0.71 0.97 8.76
N THR A 136 -0.61 0.03 9.69
CA THR A 136 -0.85 -1.40 9.41
C THR A 136 -2.30 -1.66 8.99
N GLU A 137 -3.26 -1.04 9.66
CA GLU A 137 -4.68 -1.11 9.29
C GLU A 137 -4.94 -0.52 7.89
N PHE A 138 -4.28 0.60 7.57
CA PHE A 138 -4.36 1.21 6.24
C PHE A 138 -3.90 0.26 5.12
N TYR A 139 -2.76 -0.42 5.30
CA TYR A 139 -2.27 -1.36 4.27
C TYR A 139 -3.20 -2.57 4.10
N LYS A 140 -3.74 -3.11 5.20
CA LYS A 140 -4.76 -4.17 5.15
C LYS A 140 -6.01 -3.72 4.40
N LEU A 141 -6.44 -2.47 4.63
CA LEU A 141 -7.61 -1.89 3.98
C LEU A 141 -7.38 -1.65 2.49
N THR A 142 -6.18 -1.17 2.11
CA THR A 142 -5.78 -0.97 0.71
C THR A 142 -5.80 -2.30 -0.07
N SER A 143 -5.31 -3.39 0.53
CA SER A 143 -5.40 -4.72 -0.09
C SER A 143 -6.85 -5.09 -0.40
N LYS A 144 -7.75 -4.92 0.59
CA LYS A 144 -9.19 -5.21 0.42
C LYS A 144 -9.86 -4.31 -0.61
N PHE A 145 -9.46 -3.04 -0.69
CA PHE A 145 -9.99 -2.11 -1.68
C PHE A 145 -9.73 -2.60 -3.11
N ASN A 146 -8.55 -3.15 -3.37
CA ASN A 146 -8.19 -3.71 -4.67
C ASN A 146 -8.97 -5.00 -5.02
N GLU A 147 -9.67 -5.62 -4.05
CA GLU A 147 -10.49 -6.81 -4.24
C GLU A 147 -11.98 -6.48 -4.50
N ILE A 148 -12.39 -5.20 -4.42
CA ILE A 148 -13.81 -4.78 -4.46
C ILE A 148 -14.54 -5.12 -5.76
N ASP A 149 -13.84 -5.24 -6.89
CA ASP A 149 -14.42 -5.63 -8.19
C ASP A 149 -15.17 -6.97 -8.13
N THR A 150 -15.02 -7.74 -7.04
CA THR A 150 -15.64 -9.04 -6.82
C THR A 150 -16.88 -9.03 -5.90
N SER A 151 -17.19 -7.96 -5.15
CA SER A 151 -18.28 -8.00 -4.14
C SER A 151 -18.82 -6.65 -3.67
N PRO A 152 -20.14 -6.37 -3.83
CA PRO A 152 -20.79 -5.18 -3.27
C PRO A 152 -20.81 -5.12 -1.72
N ALA A 153 -20.79 -6.25 -1.02
CA ALA A 153 -20.75 -6.23 0.45
C ALA A 153 -19.37 -5.75 0.96
N LEU A 154 -18.31 -6.05 0.19
CA LEU A 154 -16.95 -5.62 0.50
C LEU A 154 -16.80 -4.10 0.39
N SER A 155 -17.52 -3.45 -0.54
CA SER A 155 -17.46 -2.00 -0.73
C SER A 155 -17.94 -1.23 0.51
N LEU A 156 -19.03 -1.66 1.15
CA LEU A 156 -19.57 -1.00 2.34
C LEU A 156 -18.66 -1.15 3.56
N ASP A 157 -18.08 -2.35 3.79
CA ASP A 157 -17.10 -2.59 4.86
C ASP A 157 -15.86 -1.70 4.67
N VAL A 158 -15.31 -1.66 3.45
CA VAL A 158 -14.15 -0.84 3.14
C VAL A 158 -14.46 0.65 3.28
N LYS A 159 -15.63 1.11 2.84
CA LYS A 159 -16.07 2.51 3.01
C LYS A 159 -16.14 2.91 4.48
N ASN A 160 -16.80 2.10 5.32
CA ASN A 160 -16.95 2.39 6.74
C ASN A 160 -15.59 2.41 7.47
N LYS A 161 -14.72 1.42 7.19
CA LYS A 161 -13.37 1.35 7.76
C LYS A 161 -12.49 2.50 7.29
N SER A 162 -12.59 2.89 6.02
CA SER A 162 -11.83 4.02 5.47
C SER A 162 -12.20 5.32 6.19
N LYS A 163 -13.50 5.52 6.45
CA LYS A 163 -13.99 6.70 7.17
C LYS A 163 -13.49 6.72 8.62
N ALA A 164 -13.64 5.61 9.35
CA ALA A 164 -13.17 5.53 10.74
C ALA A 164 -11.66 5.76 10.84
N LEU A 165 -10.88 5.11 9.98
CA LEU A 165 -9.43 5.25 9.95
C LEU A 165 -8.99 6.68 9.58
N LEU A 166 -9.69 7.32 8.63
CA LEU A 166 -9.44 8.71 8.27
C LEU A 166 -9.65 9.65 9.45
N GLU A 167 -10.76 9.50 10.17
CA GLU A 167 -11.07 10.31 11.36
C GLU A 167 -10.02 10.14 12.46
N GLU A 168 -9.49 8.94 12.65
CA GLU A 168 -8.42 8.68 13.63
C GLU A 168 -7.08 9.29 13.21
N ILE A 169 -6.67 9.08 11.95
CA ILE A 169 -5.39 9.59 11.43
C ILE A 169 -5.38 11.13 11.41
N GLN A 170 -6.51 11.77 11.11
CA GLN A 170 -6.60 13.23 11.10
C GLN A 170 -6.39 13.85 12.49
N LYS A 171 -6.81 13.17 13.55
CA LYS A 171 -6.63 13.63 14.94
C LYS A 171 -5.17 13.60 15.38
N LEU A 172 -4.29 12.92 14.65
CA LEU A 172 -2.90 12.79 15.05
C LEU A 172 -2.15 14.11 14.89
N ASP A 173 -1.60 14.68 15.96
CA ASP A 173 -0.68 15.82 15.83
C ASP A 173 0.70 15.31 15.40
N THR A 174 1.07 15.59 14.15
CA THR A 174 2.37 15.24 13.58
C THR A 174 3.22 16.47 13.26
N GLU A 175 2.81 17.67 13.69
CA GLU A 175 3.56 18.90 13.37
C GLU A 175 4.95 18.89 14.00
N LYS A 176 5.06 18.31 15.20
CA LYS A 176 6.32 18.13 15.93
C LYS A 176 7.17 16.97 15.41
N GLU A 177 6.63 16.13 14.54
CA GLU A 177 7.31 14.98 13.99
C GLU A 177 8.20 15.33 12.79
N GLY A 178 9.08 14.40 12.41
CA GLY A 178 9.94 14.55 11.22
C GLY A 178 9.13 14.57 9.92
N TYR A 179 9.73 15.10 8.84
CA TYR A 179 9.10 15.16 7.51
C TYR A 179 8.59 13.81 7.01
N GLY A 180 9.27 12.70 7.34
CA GLY A 180 8.85 11.36 6.94
C GLY A 180 7.44 11.01 7.42
N ILE A 181 7.19 11.20 8.72
CA ILE A 181 5.88 10.90 9.33
C ILE A 181 4.79 11.84 8.77
N ARG A 182 5.09 13.13 8.61
CA ARG A 182 4.11 14.08 8.04
C ARG A 182 3.73 13.74 6.60
N ILE A 183 4.72 13.38 5.77
CA ILE A 183 4.51 12.98 4.37
C ILE A 183 3.74 11.66 4.28
N GLU A 184 4.11 10.66 5.09
CA GLU A 184 3.41 9.37 5.14
C GLU A 184 1.96 9.54 5.61
N LYS A 185 1.72 10.30 6.68
CA LYS A 185 0.36 10.64 7.14
C LYS A 185 -0.46 11.29 6.03
N SER A 186 0.11 12.30 5.35
CA SER A 186 -0.58 13.01 4.26
C SER A 186 -0.90 12.06 3.09
N TYR A 187 0.03 11.16 2.76
CA TYR A 187 -0.16 10.11 1.77
C TYR A 187 -1.30 9.15 2.15
N ILE A 188 -1.38 8.71 3.41
CA ILE A 188 -2.45 7.82 3.89
C ILE A 188 -3.80 8.53 3.81
N ILE A 189 -3.88 9.78 4.28
CA ILE A 189 -5.11 10.59 4.19
C ILE A 189 -5.56 10.76 2.74
N THR A 190 -4.63 11.06 1.83
CA THR A 190 -4.89 11.16 0.39
C THR A 190 -5.51 9.86 -0.14
N SER A 191 -4.88 8.73 0.17
CA SER A 191 -5.34 7.41 -0.27
C SER A 191 -6.73 7.07 0.25
N LEU A 192 -7.02 7.38 1.53
CA LEU A 192 -8.33 7.16 2.14
C LEU A 192 -9.42 8.03 1.51
N TYR A 193 -9.14 9.30 1.21
CA TYR A 193 -10.08 10.15 0.48
C TYR A 193 -10.35 9.62 -0.93
N TYR A 194 -9.32 9.15 -1.63
CA TYR A 194 -9.51 8.50 -2.94
C TYR A 194 -10.40 7.25 -2.85
N MET A 195 -10.17 6.37 -1.87
CA MET A 195 -11.01 5.17 -1.67
C MET A 195 -12.46 5.57 -1.40
N LEU A 196 -12.68 6.51 -0.47
CA LEU A 196 -14.02 7.00 -0.13
C LEU A 196 -14.71 7.64 -1.34
N ALA A 197 -14.00 8.45 -2.13
CA ALA A 197 -14.55 9.08 -3.33
C ALA A 197 -14.93 8.03 -4.38
N SER A 198 -14.10 6.99 -4.55
CA SER A 198 -14.34 5.91 -5.51
C SER A 198 -15.56 5.05 -5.14
N LEU A 199 -15.84 4.91 -3.84
CA LEU A 199 -16.97 4.13 -3.30
C LEU A 199 -18.23 4.96 -3.05
N GLN A 200 -18.20 6.27 -3.32
CA GLN A 200 -19.35 7.13 -3.07
C GLN A 200 -20.27 7.17 -4.29
N GLU A 201 -21.56 6.90 -4.11
CA GLU A 201 -22.56 6.93 -5.20
C GLU A 201 -23.08 8.35 -5.46
N GLU A 202 -23.29 9.13 -4.39
CA GLU A 202 -23.82 10.49 -4.51
C GLU A 202 -22.77 11.43 -5.14
N SER A 203 -23.13 12.06 -6.27
CA SER A 203 -22.22 12.93 -7.02
C SER A 203 -21.66 14.08 -6.17
N LYS A 204 -22.47 14.69 -5.30
CA LYS A 204 -22.05 15.83 -4.46
C LYS A 204 -21.00 15.41 -3.43
N GLU A 205 -21.26 14.39 -2.62
CA GLU A 205 -20.28 13.91 -1.64
C GLU A 205 -19.02 13.35 -2.33
N ARG A 206 -19.17 12.65 -3.47
CA ARG A 206 -18.04 12.18 -4.29
C ARG A 206 -17.12 13.33 -4.69
N LYS A 207 -17.68 14.46 -5.13
CA LYS A 207 -16.90 15.68 -5.47
C LYS A 207 -16.14 16.24 -4.28
N ILE A 208 -16.80 16.33 -3.12
CA ILE A 208 -16.18 16.85 -1.89
C ILE A 208 -14.97 15.99 -1.51
N LEU A 209 -15.14 14.66 -1.49
CA LEU A 209 -14.07 13.72 -1.17
C LEU A 209 -12.91 13.80 -2.17
N ALA A 210 -13.21 13.88 -3.47
CA ALA A 210 -12.20 14.04 -4.51
C ALA A 210 -11.44 15.38 -4.38
N SER A 211 -12.13 16.47 -4.04
CA SER A 211 -11.49 17.77 -3.75
C SER A 211 -10.52 17.69 -2.57
N GLN A 212 -10.92 17.00 -1.50
CA GLN A 212 -10.03 16.77 -0.35
C GLN A 212 -8.81 15.95 -0.75
N CYS A 213 -9.00 14.88 -1.54
CA CYS A 213 -7.88 14.08 -2.06
C CYS A 213 -6.90 14.93 -2.88
N ILE A 214 -7.40 15.81 -3.77
CA ILE A 214 -6.57 16.73 -4.55
C ILE A 214 -5.78 17.68 -3.64
N GLN A 215 -6.43 18.23 -2.60
CA GLN A 215 -5.78 19.15 -1.68
C GLN A 215 -4.64 18.47 -0.92
N TYR A 216 -4.90 17.31 -0.30
CA TYR A 216 -3.85 16.56 0.40
C TYR A 216 -2.74 16.08 -0.56
N SER A 217 -3.07 15.72 -1.80
CA SER A 217 -2.05 15.40 -2.82
C SER A 217 -1.13 16.58 -3.10
N LYS A 218 -1.67 17.80 -3.24
CA LYS A 218 -0.89 19.03 -3.43
C LYS A 218 0.01 19.32 -2.24
N ASP A 219 -0.55 19.24 -1.04
CA ASP A 219 0.17 19.50 0.19
C ASP A 219 1.30 18.48 0.39
N ASN A 220 1.05 17.21 0.05
CA ASN A 220 2.08 16.17 0.09
C ASN A 220 3.21 16.46 -0.90
N LEU A 221 2.89 16.78 -2.15
CA LEU A 221 3.89 17.12 -3.18
C LEU A 221 4.71 18.35 -2.80
N LEU A 222 4.09 19.35 -2.17
CA LEU A 222 4.79 20.52 -1.65
C LEU A 222 5.77 20.16 -0.54
N GLN A 223 5.37 19.27 0.39
CA GLN A 223 6.27 18.80 1.46
C GLN A 223 7.44 17.99 0.90
N ILE A 224 7.19 17.12 -0.07
CA ILE A 224 8.25 16.35 -0.77
C ILE A 224 9.22 17.30 -1.48
N GLN A 225 8.73 18.36 -2.13
CA GLN A 225 9.59 19.35 -2.77
C GLN A 225 10.47 20.08 -1.75
N LYS A 226 9.89 20.55 -0.64
CA LYS A 226 10.66 21.19 0.45
C LYS A 226 11.74 20.27 0.99
N LEU A 227 11.41 18.99 1.20
CA LEU A 227 12.37 17.99 1.68
C LEU A 227 13.49 17.75 0.66
N GLN A 228 13.16 17.68 -0.63
CA GLN A 228 14.15 17.58 -1.70
C GLN A 228 15.12 18.76 -1.70
N ASP A 229 14.63 19.97 -1.49
CA ASP A 229 15.46 21.18 -1.45
C ASP A 229 16.39 21.18 -0.22
N LEU A 230 15.89 20.77 0.94
CA LEU A 230 16.71 20.57 2.15
C LEU A 230 17.80 19.51 1.92
N ALA A 231 17.45 18.38 1.29
CA ALA A 231 18.39 17.32 0.96
C ALA A 231 19.51 17.81 0.02
N LYS A 232 19.17 18.61 -1.00
CA LYS A 232 20.13 19.24 -1.92
C LYS A 232 21.06 20.22 -1.21
N ASN A 233 20.56 20.91 -0.18
CA ASN A 233 21.34 21.84 0.63
C ASN A 233 22.24 21.16 1.68
N GLY A 234 22.31 19.83 1.67
CA GLY A 234 23.24 19.08 2.51
C GLY A 234 22.66 18.58 3.84
N ASP A 235 21.36 18.74 4.09
CA ASP A 235 20.74 18.19 5.31
C ASP A 235 20.67 16.65 5.24
N GLU A 236 21.55 15.98 6.00
CA GLU A 236 21.72 14.52 5.95
C GLU A 236 20.46 13.75 6.37
N ASN A 237 19.66 14.29 7.31
CA ASN A 237 18.41 13.65 7.69
C ASN A 237 17.39 13.73 6.54
N SER A 238 17.26 14.90 5.91
CA SER A 238 16.39 15.11 4.76
C SER A 238 16.81 14.27 3.57
N LYS A 239 18.12 14.06 3.33
CA LYS A 239 18.61 13.12 2.30
C LYS A 239 18.12 11.71 2.54
N LYS A 240 18.24 11.20 3.76
CA LYS A 240 17.78 9.84 4.12
C LYS A 240 16.27 9.69 3.92
N VAL A 241 15.49 10.65 4.42
CA VAL A 241 14.02 10.62 4.26
C VAL A 241 13.64 10.76 2.78
N TYR A 242 14.30 11.64 2.03
CA TYR A 242 14.03 11.81 0.61
C TYR A 242 14.38 10.57 -0.21
N GLN A 243 15.48 9.89 0.11
CA GLN A 243 15.87 8.63 -0.51
C GLN A 243 14.82 7.53 -0.26
N TRP A 244 14.35 7.40 0.98
CA TRP A 244 13.25 6.48 1.31
C TRP A 244 11.97 6.77 0.51
N LEU A 245 11.62 8.05 0.31
CA LEU A 245 10.45 8.43 -0.51
C LEU A 245 10.60 8.05 -1.98
N LEU A 246 11.82 8.09 -2.52
CA LEU A 246 12.11 7.64 -3.89
C LEU A 246 11.98 6.12 -3.99
N GLU A 247 12.51 5.38 -3.01
CA GLU A 247 12.43 3.92 -2.96
C GLU A 247 10.96 3.44 -2.88
N GLU A 248 10.13 4.13 -2.11
CA GLU A 248 8.70 3.83 -1.95
C GLU A 248 7.80 4.43 -3.05
N ASN A 249 8.36 5.19 -4.00
CA ASN A 249 7.64 5.92 -5.05
C ASN A 249 6.48 6.80 -4.52
N ILE A 250 6.63 7.40 -3.33
CA ILE A 250 5.56 8.16 -2.66
C ILE A 250 5.17 9.41 -3.46
N LYS A 251 6.14 10.04 -4.13
CA LYS A 251 5.90 11.20 -4.98
C LYS A 251 5.02 10.84 -6.16
N GLU A 252 5.36 9.76 -6.86
CA GLU A 252 4.65 9.25 -8.02
C GLU A 252 3.25 8.78 -7.64
N ARG A 253 3.10 8.06 -6.49
CA ARG A 253 1.77 7.70 -5.96
C ARG A 253 0.92 8.93 -5.64
N SER A 254 1.51 10.00 -5.11
CA SER A 254 0.79 11.24 -4.82
C SER A 254 0.33 11.97 -6.10
N ILE A 255 1.16 11.97 -7.15
CA ILE A 255 0.78 12.47 -8.49
C ILE A 255 -0.37 11.62 -9.06
N TYR A 256 -0.28 10.31 -8.90
CA TYR A 256 -1.30 9.38 -9.38
C TYR A 256 -2.66 9.61 -8.71
N PHE A 257 -2.72 9.72 -7.39
CA PHE A 257 -3.96 10.02 -6.66
C PHE A 257 -4.53 11.39 -6.98
N TYR A 258 -3.68 12.39 -7.25
CA TYR A 258 -4.13 13.67 -7.78
C TYR A 258 -4.91 13.43 -9.09
N ALA A 259 -4.28 12.76 -10.05
CA ALA A 259 -4.87 12.56 -11.37
C ALA A 259 -6.17 11.73 -11.33
N LEU A 260 -6.20 10.67 -10.51
CA LEU A 260 -7.40 9.88 -10.27
C LEU A 260 -8.54 10.71 -9.68
N SER A 261 -8.22 11.63 -8.78
CA SER A 261 -9.23 12.51 -8.17
C SER A 261 -9.79 13.55 -9.14
N LEU A 262 -8.96 14.06 -10.07
CA LEU A 262 -9.45 14.86 -11.20
C LEU A 262 -10.40 14.06 -12.09
N ALA A 263 -10.06 12.80 -12.39
CA ALA A 263 -10.92 11.90 -13.15
C ALA A 263 -12.27 11.65 -12.43
N ILE A 264 -12.24 11.44 -11.11
CA ILE A 264 -13.46 11.31 -10.29
C ILE A 264 -14.31 12.59 -10.34
N GLN A 265 -13.72 13.77 -10.20
CA GLN A 265 -14.44 15.04 -10.31
C GLN A 265 -15.09 15.20 -11.70
N LYS A 266 -14.35 14.88 -12.77
CA LYS A 266 -14.88 14.89 -14.14
C LYS A 266 -16.08 13.96 -14.30
N LEU A 267 -15.98 12.73 -13.81
CA LEU A 267 -17.07 11.74 -13.84
C LEU A 267 -18.26 12.16 -12.98
N ALA A 268 -18.04 13.00 -11.96
CA ALA A 268 -19.10 13.62 -11.17
C ALA A 268 -19.72 14.86 -11.85
N GLY A 269 -19.25 15.25 -13.04
CA GLY A 269 -19.79 16.37 -13.83
C GLY A 269 -19.12 17.71 -13.56
N GLU A 270 -17.95 17.75 -12.92
CA GLU A 270 -17.12 18.96 -12.90
C GLU A 270 -16.50 19.24 -14.27
N ASN A 271 -16.29 20.52 -14.58
CA ASN A 271 -15.65 20.96 -15.83
C ASN A 271 -14.12 20.78 -15.75
N ILE A 272 -13.67 19.54 -15.68
CA ILE A 272 -12.26 19.18 -15.72
C ILE A 272 -11.88 18.77 -17.13
N GLU A 273 -10.87 19.43 -17.70
CA GLU A 273 -10.39 19.10 -19.03
C GLU A 273 -9.56 17.81 -19.01
N ILE A 274 -9.66 17.00 -20.06
CA ILE A 274 -8.90 15.74 -20.17
C ILE A 274 -7.39 16.01 -20.13
N LYS A 275 -6.96 17.12 -20.75
CA LYS A 275 -5.56 17.54 -20.76
C LYS A 275 -5.00 17.82 -19.36
N ASP A 276 -5.83 18.22 -18.40
CA ASP A 276 -5.38 18.47 -17.02
C ASP A 276 -5.06 17.16 -16.29
N ILE A 277 -5.87 16.13 -16.53
CA ILE A 277 -5.62 14.76 -16.02
C ILE A 277 -4.32 14.23 -16.65
N GLN A 278 -4.21 14.27 -17.98
CA GLN A 278 -3.02 13.81 -18.72
C GLN A 278 -1.75 14.56 -18.28
N LYS A 279 -1.83 15.88 -18.09
CA LYS A 279 -0.71 16.68 -17.61
C LYS A 279 -0.21 16.27 -16.21
N GLN A 280 -1.08 15.78 -15.32
CA GLN A 280 -0.61 15.21 -14.06
C GLN A 280 0.06 13.85 -14.30
N MET A 281 -0.53 13.00 -15.13
CA MET A 281 0.02 11.68 -15.46
C MET A 281 1.41 11.77 -16.10
N GLU A 282 1.65 12.76 -16.96
CA GLU A 282 2.94 13.01 -17.61
C GLU A 282 4.06 13.34 -16.62
N LYS A 283 3.74 13.80 -15.40
CA LYS A 283 4.73 14.06 -14.35
C LYS A 283 5.27 12.77 -13.72
N ILE A 284 4.61 11.62 -13.94
CA ILE A 284 5.13 10.33 -13.50
C ILE A 284 6.25 9.91 -14.47
N PRO A 285 7.47 9.64 -13.96
CA PRO A 285 8.59 9.19 -14.79
C PRO A 285 8.22 7.97 -15.63
N SER A 286 8.73 7.91 -16.86
CA SER A 286 8.42 6.87 -17.84
C SER A 286 8.64 5.45 -17.31
N GLU A 287 9.74 5.25 -16.58
CA GLU A 287 10.17 4.01 -15.94
C GLU A 287 9.18 3.49 -14.90
N ASN A 288 8.33 4.35 -14.35
CA ASN A 288 7.37 4.01 -13.33
C ASN A 288 5.93 3.92 -13.86
N ARG A 289 5.66 4.30 -15.12
CA ARG A 289 4.29 4.37 -15.65
C ARG A 289 3.55 3.02 -15.60
N ASP A 290 4.26 1.92 -15.84
CA ASP A 290 3.70 0.57 -15.81
C ASP A 290 3.16 0.18 -14.43
N LEU A 291 3.71 0.75 -13.35
CA LEU A 291 3.26 0.49 -11.97
C LEU A 291 1.87 1.08 -11.68
N TYR A 292 1.47 2.12 -12.42
CA TYR A 292 0.30 2.94 -12.09
C TYR A 292 -0.91 2.66 -12.97
N ASN A 293 -0.85 1.65 -13.84
CA ASN A 293 -2.08 1.21 -14.45
C ASN A 293 -2.66 2.22 -15.47
N LEU A 294 -1.86 3.10 -16.08
CA LEU A 294 -2.38 4.39 -16.59
C LEU A 294 -3.48 4.24 -17.64
N ASP A 295 -3.29 3.26 -18.51
CA ASP A 295 -4.15 3.05 -19.67
C ASP A 295 -5.32 2.10 -19.38
N SER A 296 -5.29 1.36 -18.27
CA SER A 296 -6.33 0.39 -17.93
C SER A 296 -7.03 0.66 -16.59
N HIS A 297 -6.67 1.69 -15.84
CA HIS A 297 -7.40 2.03 -14.62
C HIS A 297 -8.85 2.45 -14.95
N PRO A 298 -9.89 1.75 -14.44
CA PRO A 298 -11.27 1.95 -14.88
C PRO A 298 -11.77 3.40 -14.81
N LEU A 299 -11.42 4.12 -13.73
CA LEU A 299 -11.80 5.53 -13.57
C LEU A 299 -11.10 6.47 -14.58
N LEU A 300 -9.82 6.21 -14.91
CA LEU A 300 -9.12 7.01 -15.91
C LEU A 300 -9.71 6.74 -17.29
N VAL A 301 -9.87 5.47 -17.65
CA VAL A 301 -10.47 5.07 -18.93
C VAL A 301 -11.86 5.69 -19.09
N ALA A 302 -12.71 5.58 -18.08
CA ALA A 302 -14.04 6.17 -18.10
C ALA A 302 -13.98 7.70 -18.27
N ALA A 303 -13.14 8.39 -17.50
CA ALA A 303 -13.01 9.84 -17.58
C ALA A 303 -12.47 10.31 -18.94
N LEU A 304 -11.49 9.60 -19.52
CA LEU A 304 -10.91 9.92 -20.83
C LEU A 304 -11.88 9.63 -21.99
N GLN A 305 -12.80 8.70 -21.82
CA GLN A 305 -13.82 8.36 -22.82
C GLN A 305 -15.06 9.26 -22.76
N THR A 306 -15.28 9.99 -21.65
CA THR A 306 -16.36 10.99 -21.62
C THR A 306 -16.08 12.05 -22.68
N LYS A 307 -16.92 12.08 -23.72
CA LYS A 307 -16.82 13.09 -24.80
C LYS A 307 -16.81 14.48 -24.17
N GLU A 308 -16.03 15.39 -24.76
CA GLU A 308 -15.80 16.78 -24.31
C GLU A 308 -17.05 17.67 -24.14
N LYS A 309 -18.26 17.12 -24.34
CA LYS A 309 -19.53 17.80 -24.10
C LYS A 309 -20.49 16.84 -23.40
N VAL A 310 -20.44 16.84 -22.08
CA VAL A 310 -21.67 16.63 -21.33
C VAL A 310 -22.40 17.97 -21.45
N PRO A 311 -23.51 18.08 -22.20
CA PRO A 311 -24.33 19.28 -22.15
C PRO A 311 -24.65 19.56 -20.67
N PRO A 312 -24.65 20.83 -20.23
CA PRO A 312 -24.93 21.16 -18.84
C PRO A 312 -26.17 20.37 -18.41
N LEU A 313 -26.07 19.66 -17.28
CA LEU A 313 -27.21 18.96 -16.69
C LEU A 313 -28.38 19.95 -16.72
N PRO A 314 -29.54 19.58 -17.28
CA PRO A 314 -30.69 20.47 -17.28
C PRO A 314 -30.84 20.96 -15.85
N GLU A 315 -30.83 22.29 -15.66
CA GLU A 315 -31.05 22.89 -14.36
C GLU A 315 -32.26 22.17 -13.78
N VAL A 316 -32.06 21.48 -12.64
CA VAL A 316 -33.18 20.87 -11.93
C VAL A 316 -34.13 22.05 -11.70
N PRO A 317 -35.33 22.04 -12.31
CA PRO A 317 -36.22 23.18 -12.22
C PRO A 317 -36.33 23.51 -10.74
N GLU A 318 -35.99 24.75 -10.36
CA GLU A 318 -36.12 25.22 -8.98
C GLU A 318 -37.43 24.67 -8.45
N GLU A 319 -37.34 23.71 -7.51
CA GLU A 319 -38.51 23.18 -6.86
C GLU A 319 -39.29 24.39 -6.39
N THR A 320 -40.43 24.59 -7.02
CA THR A 320 -41.27 25.75 -6.84
C THR A 320 -41.55 25.77 -5.36
N LYS A 321 -40.93 26.70 -4.63
CA LYS A 321 -41.08 26.83 -3.18
C LYS A 321 -42.58 26.84 -2.91
N THR A 322 -43.13 25.69 -2.53
CA THR A 322 -44.53 25.58 -2.19
C THR A 322 -44.67 26.40 -0.94
N ASN A 323 -45.28 27.57 -1.15
CA ASN A 323 -45.60 28.58 -0.18
C ASN A 323 -46.42 27.92 0.92
N THR A 324 -45.72 27.39 1.93
CA THR A 324 -46.32 26.79 3.11
C THR A 324 -46.78 27.97 3.93
N LYS A 325 -48.02 28.40 3.68
CA LYS A 325 -48.74 29.33 4.54
C LYS A 325 -48.71 28.75 5.96
N GLU A 326 -48.09 29.48 6.88
CA GLU A 326 -48.22 29.25 8.32
C GLU A 326 -49.72 29.21 8.69
N PRO A 327 -50.19 28.18 9.41
CA PRO A 327 -51.52 28.20 9.99
C PRO A 327 -51.54 29.17 11.17
N GLY A 328 -52.30 30.25 10.96
CA GLY A 328 -52.93 31.16 11.92
C GLY A 328 -52.54 31.09 13.40
N GLU A 329 -52.00 32.20 13.88
CA GLU A 329 -52.13 32.64 15.27
C GLU A 329 -53.62 32.73 15.66
N GLU A 330 -54.03 31.83 16.54
CA GLU A 330 -55.31 31.86 17.23
C GLU A 330 -55.30 33.02 18.25
N GLN A 331 -56.01 34.10 17.92
CA GLN A 331 -56.27 35.21 18.84
C GLN A 331 -57.12 34.71 20.03
N LYS A 332 -56.55 34.74 21.24
CA LYS A 332 -57.30 34.66 22.49
C LYS A 332 -57.92 36.02 22.80
N GLN A 333 -59.25 36.04 22.89
CA GLN A 333 -60.04 37.07 23.56
C GLN A 333 -60.13 36.81 25.06
#